data_AF-A0A9E3SIY9-F1
#
_entry.id   AF-A0A9E3SIY9-F1
#
_cell.length_a   1.000
_cell.length_b   1.000
_cell.length_c   1.000
_cell.angle_alpha   90.00
_cell.angle_beta   90.00
_cell.angle_gamma   90.00
#
_symmetry.space_group_name_H-M   'P 1'
#
loop_
_entity.id
_entity.type
_entity.pdbx_description
1 polymer ?
#
loop_
_entity_poly.entity_id
_entity_poly.type
_entity_poly.pdbx_seq_one_letter_code
_entity_poly.pdbx_strand_id
1 'polypeptide(L)'
;MPVSLSIKNVPEALAARLRERAARNHRSLQGELLAILEEAASGPRVARTGPEGPAYAAAAPEGEAATLLDRLLAIAGGRGVDTSRRLTREEAHDRKRLRKAGI
;
A
#
# COMPACT_ATOMS: atom_id res chain seq x y z
N MET A 1 -18.09 3.24 25.47
CA MET A 1 -19.42 2.59 25.37
C MET A 1 -19.67 2.30 23.89
N PRO A 2 -20.01 1.07 23.48
CA PRO A 2 -20.34 0.78 22.09
C PRO A 2 -21.67 1.45 21.70
N VAL A 3 -21.72 2.08 20.54
CA VAL A 3 -22.93 2.72 19.99
C VAL A 3 -23.39 1.91 18.78
N SER A 4 -24.66 1.47 18.79
CA SER A 4 -25.26 0.75 17.66
C SER A 4 -26.05 1.72 16.79
N LEU A 5 -25.84 1.65 15.47
CA LEU A 5 -26.56 2.42 14.47
C LEU A 5 -27.46 1.47 13.67
N SER A 6 -28.75 1.78 13.60
CA SER A 6 -29.71 1.04 12.79
C SER A 6 -30.27 1.93 11.69
N ILE A 7 -30.10 1.52 10.43
CA ILE A 7 -30.59 2.25 9.27
C ILE A 7 -31.89 1.59 8.79
N LYS A 8 -32.99 2.35 8.78
CA LYS A 8 -34.29 1.88 8.29
C LYS A 8 -34.46 2.27 6.81
N ASN A 9 -35.29 1.52 6.09
CA ASN A 9 -35.67 1.80 4.70
C ASN A 9 -34.48 1.84 3.72
N VAL A 10 -33.55 0.91 3.85
CA VAL A 10 -32.44 0.76 2.88
C VAL A 10 -32.99 0.16 1.58
N PRO A 11 -32.85 0.83 0.42
CA PRO A 11 -33.24 0.26 -0.86
C PRO A 11 -32.49 -1.04 -1.14
N GLU A 12 -33.16 -2.05 -1.66
CA GLU A 12 -32.57 -3.37 -1.87
C GLU A 12 -31.38 -3.33 -2.86
N ALA A 13 -31.49 -2.51 -3.91
CA ALA A 13 -30.39 -2.28 -4.84
C ALA A 13 -29.15 -1.67 -4.15
N LEU A 14 -29.34 -0.80 -3.15
CA LEU A 14 -28.24 -0.22 -2.38
C LEU A 14 -27.61 -1.28 -1.48
N ALA A 15 -28.42 -2.10 -0.81
CA ALA A 15 -27.94 -3.19 0.02
C ALA A 15 -27.14 -4.22 -0.79
N ALA A 16 -27.57 -4.55 -2.01
CA ALA A 16 -26.84 -5.43 -2.93
C ALA A 16 -25.45 -4.87 -3.28
N ARG A 17 -25.39 -3.60 -3.71
CA ARG A 17 -24.11 -2.93 -4.02
C ARG A 17 -23.16 -2.86 -2.83
N LEU A 18 -23.67 -2.66 -1.62
CA LEU A 18 -22.87 -2.68 -0.39
C LEU A 18 -22.32 -4.07 -0.09
N ARG A 19 -23.11 -5.13 -0.28
CA ARG A 19 -22.63 -6.52 -0.12
C ARG A 19 -21.55 -6.88 -1.14
N GLU A 20 -21.72 -6.51 -2.41
CA GLU A 20 -20.70 -6.71 -3.44
C GLU A 20 -19.41 -5.95 -3.11
N ARG A 21 -19.52 -4.70 -2.65
CA ARG A 21 -18.37 -3.92 -2.20
C ARG A 21 -17.66 -4.60 -1.02
N ALA A 22 -18.40 -5.07 -0.03
CA ALA A 22 -17.85 -5.80 1.11
C ALA A 22 -17.13 -7.09 0.68
N ALA A 23 -17.73 -7.87 -0.25
CA ALA A 23 -17.11 -9.07 -0.80
C ALA A 23 -15.80 -8.77 -1.53
N ARG A 24 -15.75 -7.70 -2.34
CA ARG A 24 -14.52 -7.25 -3.02
C ARG A 24 -13.43 -6.79 -2.05
N ASN A 25 -13.81 -6.15 -0.95
CA ASN A 25 -12.86 -5.71 0.08
C ASN A 25 -12.51 -6.80 1.10
N HIS A 26 -13.06 -8.01 0.94
CA HIS A 26 -12.92 -9.13 1.87
C HIS A 26 -13.31 -8.77 3.32
N ARG A 27 -14.35 -7.95 3.47
CA ARG A 27 -14.87 -7.47 4.76
C ARG A 27 -16.31 -7.93 4.98
N SER A 28 -16.73 -7.99 6.24
CA SER A 28 -18.15 -8.15 6.56
C SER A 28 -18.93 -6.88 6.16
N LEU A 29 -20.24 -7.00 5.96
CA LEU A 29 -21.09 -5.84 5.62
C LEU A 29 -21.00 -4.74 6.69
N GLN A 30 -20.97 -5.13 7.97
CA GLN A 30 -20.81 -4.19 9.08
C GLN A 30 -19.45 -3.49 9.05
N GLY A 31 -18.36 -4.23 8.75
CA GLY A 31 -17.02 -3.66 8.62
C GLY A 31 -16.89 -2.71 7.43
N GLU A 32 -17.54 -3.02 6.31
CA GLU A 32 -17.57 -2.12 5.15
C GLU A 32 -18.36 -0.83 5.45
N LEU A 33 -19.49 -0.93 6.14
CA LEU A 33 -20.26 0.23 6.58
C LEU A 33 -19.44 1.11 7.54
N LEU A 34 -18.74 0.49 8.49
CA LEU A 34 -17.86 1.21 9.41
C LEU A 34 -16.77 1.96 8.64
N ALA A 35 -16.11 1.30 7.68
CA ALA A 35 -15.05 1.93 6.88
C ALA A 35 -15.58 3.14 6.06
N ILE A 36 -16.77 3.04 5.49
CA ILE A 36 -17.39 4.15 4.75
C ILE A 36 -17.71 5.32 5.70
N LEU A 37 -18.21 5.02 6.90
CA LEU A 37 -18.52 6.05 7.90
C LEU A 37 -17.24 6.73 8.43
N GLU A 38 -16.18 5.96 8.66
CA GLU A 38 -14.86 6.48 9.04
C GLU A 38 -14.27 7.39 7.96
N GLU A 39 -14.37 6.98 6.68
CA GLU A 39 -13.93 7.81 5.54
C GLU A 39 -14.73 9.10 5.45
N ALA A 40 -16.06 9.04 5.61
CA ALA A 40 -16.91 10.23 5.58
C ALA A 40 -16.68 11.17 6.77
N ALA A 41 -16.43 10.63 7.96
CA ALA A 41 -16.16 11.39 9.18
C ALA A 41 -14.78 12.04 9.18
N SER A 42 -13.80 11.46 8.47
CA SER A 42 -12.44 12.00 8.34
C SER A 42 -12.36 13.27 7.47
N GLY A 43 -13.50 13.74 6.93
CA GLY A 43 -13.57 14.88 6.02
C GLY A 43 -13.10 14.52 4.61
N PRO A 44 -13.13 15.48 3.65
CA PRO A 44 -12.53 15.24 2.35
C PRO A 44 -11.08 14.81 2.60
N ARG A 45 -10.72 13.61 2.15
CA ARG A 45 -9.32 13.34 1.86
C ARG A 45 -8.94 14.46 0.92
N VAL A 46 -8.14 15.42 1.41
CA VAL A 46 -7.15 16.07 0.56
C VAL A 46 -6.54 14.87 -0.14
N ALA A 47 -6.86 14.71 -1.43
CA ALA A 47 -6.23 13.71 -2.24
C ALA A 47 -4.76 13.80 -1.85
N ARG A 48 -4.10 12.69 -1.57
CA ARG A 48 -2.64 12.75 -1.46
C ARG A 48 -2.09 13.02 -2.86
N THR A 49 -2.39 14.19 -3.45
CA THR A 49 -1.36 15.12 -3.84
C THR A 49 -0.52 15.29 -2.58
N GLY A 50 0.46 14.40 -2.39
CA GLY A 50 1.58 14.79 -1.55
C GLY A 50 2.11 16.14 -2.05
N PRO A 51 2.96 16.85 -1.29
CA PRO A 51 3.82 17.83 -1.96
C PRO A 51 4.39 17.09 -3.16
N GLU A 52 4.32 17.69 -4.36
CA GLU A 52 4.84 17.07 -5.58
C GLU A 52 6.16 16.41 -5.20
N GLY A 53 6.12 15.08 -5.02
CA GLY A 53 7.34 14.34 -4.72
C GLY A 53 8.26 14.71 -5.87
N PRO A 54 9.58 14.85 -5.65
CA PRO A 54 10.48 15.19 -6.74
C PRO A 54 10.07 14.31 -7.89
N ALA A 55 9.61 14.95 -8.98
CA ALA A 55 9.16 14.21 -10.14
C ALA A 55 10.34 13.31 -10.42
N TYR A 56 10.20 12.02 -10.11
CA TYR A 56 11.07 11.03 -10.63
C TYR A 56 10.66 11.08 -12.08
N ALA A 57 11.21 12.07 -12.81
CA ALA A 57 11.50 11.94 -14.20
C ALA A 57 12.14 10.57 -14.21
N ALA A 58 11.37 9.59 -14.67
CA ALA A 58 11.95 8.43 -15.25
C ALA A 58 12.74 9.02 -16.42
N ALA A 59 13.94 9.52 -16.13
CA ALA A 59 15.06 9.36 -17.01
C ALA A 59 15.05 7.85 -17.23
N ALA A 60 14.33 7.47 -18.29
CA ALA A 60 14.42 6.16 -18.84
C ALA A 60 15.92 5.95 -18.97
N PRO A 61 16.51 4.96 -18.30
CA PRO A 61 17.89 4.64 -18.61
C PRO A 61 17.89 4.32 -20.10
N GLU A 62 18.55 5.17 -20.88
CA GLU A 62 18.90 4.86 -22.26
C GLU A 62 19.88 3.68 -22.16
N GLY A 63 19.32 2.47 -22.16
CA GLY A 63 20.06 1.25 -21.94
C GLY A 63 19.10 0.09 -21.67
N GLU A 64 19.24 -0.97 -22.46
CA GLU A 64 18.51 -2.24 -22.40
C GLU A 64 18.65 -2.95 -21.03
N ALA A 65 18.07 -2.41 -19.96
CA ALA A 65 17.73 -3.23 -18.82
C ALA A 65 16.51 -4.06 -19.24
N ALA A 66 16.77 -5.27 -19.76
CA ALA A 66 15.78 -6.17 -20.34
C ALA A 66 14.62 -6.50 -19.37
N THR A 67 14.82 -6.32 -18.05
CA THR A 67 13.79 -6.51 -17.03
C THR A 67 13.90 -5.53 -15.86
N LEU A 68 12.82 -5.41 -15.07
CA LEU A 68 12.82 -4.67 -13.80
C LEU A 68 13.88 -5.17 -12.82
N LEU A 69 14.24 -6.46 -12.87
CA LEU A 69 15.25 -7.05 -12.00
C LEU A 69 16.64 -6.49 -12.34
N ASP A 70 16.99 -6.38 -13.62
CA ASP A 70 18.27 -5.84 -14.07
C ASP A 70 18.45 -4.39 -13.62
N ARG A 71 17.37 -3.60 -13.67
CA ARG A 71 17.36 -2.23 -13.17
C ARG A 71 17.60 -2.16 -11.67
N LEU A 72 17.01 -3.06 -10.89
CA LEU A 72 17.23 -3.11 -9.44
C LEU A 72 18.66 -3.55 -9.10
N LEU A 73 19.23 -4.51 -9.83
CA LEU A 73 20.61 -4.95 -9.65
C LEU A 73 21.62 -3.83 -9.96
N ALA A 74 21.38 -3.04 -11.03
CA ALA A 74 22.23 -1.88 -11.35
C ALA A 74 22.20 -0.82 -10.23
N ILE A 75 21.02 -0.53 -9.69
CA ILE A 75 20.86 0.41 -8.57
C ILE A 75 21.53 -0.11 -7.29
N ALA A 76 21.38 -1.40 -7.00
CA ALA A 76 21.99 -2.06 -5.85
C ALA A 76 23.54 -2.03 -5.95
N GLY A 77 24.09 -2.34 -7.12
CA GLY A 77 25.52 -2.26 -7.40
C GLY A 77 26.09 -0.86 -7.22
N GLY A 78 25.40 0.18 -7.72
CA GLY A 78 25.82 1.58 -7.54
C GLY A 78 25.80 2.06 -6.08
N ARG A 79 25.12 1.35 -5.18
CA ARG A 79 25.07 1.64 -3.74
C ARG A 79 25.93 0.69 -2.90
N GLY A 80 26.64 -0.25 -3.52
CA GLY A 80 27.46 -1.25 -2.82
C GLY A 80 26.65 -2.30 -2.06
N VAL A 81 25.39 -2.52 -2.43
CA VAL A 81 24.52 -3.53 -1.81
C VAL A 81 24.90 -4.91 -2.33
N ASP A 82 25.29 -5.82 -1.43
CA ASP A 82 25.57 -7.22 -1.78
C ASP A 82 24.25 -7.99 -1.94
N THR A 83 23.79 -8.12 -3.18
CA THR A 83 22.56 -8.86 -3.53
C THR A 83 22.74 -10.38 -3.54
N SER A 84 23.96 -10.89 -3.44
CA SER A 84 24.25 -12.33 -3.44
C SER A 84 24.18 -12.93 -2.04
N ARG A 85 24.29 -12.11 -1.00
CA ARG A 85 24.18 -12.54 0.40
C ARG A 85 22.78 -13.04 0.73
N ARG A 86 22.69 -14.30 1.14
CA ARG A 86 21.45 -14.87 1.71
C ARG A 86 21.33 -14.48 3.18
N LEU A 87 20.25 -13.79 3.51
CA LEU A 87 19.89 -13.45 4.89
C LEU A 87 18.99 -14.54 5.47
N THR A 88 19.19 -14.88 6.74
CA THR A 88 18.20 -15.66 7.49
C THR A 88 16.96 -14.82 7.78
N ARG A 89 15.84 -15.46 8.10
CA ARG A 89 14.56 -14.78 8.39
C ARG A 89 14.67 -13.77 9.54
N GLU A 90 15.44 -14.11 10.58
CA GLU A 90 15.69 -13.23 11.72
C GLU A 90 16.55 -12.03 11.34
N GLU A 91 17.59 -12.23 10.54
CA GLU A 91 18.46 -11.15 10.06
C GLU A 91 17.73 -10.17 9.14
N ALA A 92 16.84 -10.67 8.27
CA ALA A 92 16.03 -9.82 7.40
C ALA A 92 15.07 -8.91 8.18
N HIS A 93 14.68 -9.29 9.40
CA HIS A 93 13.77 -8.50 10.24
C HIS A 93 14.50 -7.47 11.12
N ASP A 94 15.82 -7.61 11.30
CA ASP A 94 16.61 -6.67 12.10
C ASP A 94 17.05 -5.44 11.28
N ARG A 95 16.19 -4.42 11.29
CA ARG A 95 16.42 -3.13 10.62
C ARG A 95 17.71 -2.43 11.05
N LYS A 96 18.14 -2.59 12.31
CA LYS A 96 19.35 -1.93 12.83
C LYS A 96 20.60 -2.58 12.24
N ARG A 97 20.59 -3.91 12.06
CA ARG A 97 21.65 -4.65 11.37
C ARG A 97 21.71 -4.34 9.88
N LEU A 98 20.57 -4.25 9.19
CA LEU A 98 20.53 -3.92 7.76
C LEU A 98 21.17 -2.55 7.47
N ARG A 99 20.82 -1.52 8.26
CA ARG A 99 21.45 -0.19 8.15
C ARG A 99 22.96 -0.20 8.38
N LYS A 100 23.46 -1.05 9.28
CA LYS A 100 24.90 -1.18 9.53
C LYS A 100 25.62 -1.95 8.42
N ALA A 101 24.93 -2.88 7.77
CA ALA A 101 25.45 -3.70 6.67
C ALA A 101 25.41 -2.99 5.30
N GLY A 102 24.80 -1.80 5.20
CA GLY A 102 24.67 -1.08 3.94
C GLY A 102 23.65 -1.70 2.98
N ILE A 103 22.68 -2.47 3.51
CA ILE A 103 21.57 -3.08 2.76
C ILE A 103 20.29 -2.29 3.05
#